data_AF-T5KH60-F1
#
_entry.id   AF-T5KH60-F1
#
_cell.length_a   1.000
_cell.length_b   1.000
_cell.length_c   1.000
_cell.angle_alpha   90.00
_cell.angle_beta   90.00
_cell.angle_gamma   90.00
#
_symmetry.space_group_name_H-M   'P 1'
#
loop_
_entity.id
_entity.type
_entity.pdbx_description
1 polymer ?
#
loop_
_entity_poly.entity_id
_entity_poly.type
_entity_poly.pdbx_seq_one_letter_code
_entity_poly.pdbx_strand_id
1 'polypeptide(L)'
;MRMSTTVFADIISRHLDAFKFVTADERALVHRAFELAPSEPLPAEAFAAYLGTAAAAAWEAIRYLPLSEPNRRGYTLTLDELAGGECAPTQRELLVVLGRAADIMEGI
;
A
#
# COMPACT_ATOMS: atom_id res chain seq x y z
N MET A 1 26.16 4.27 -2.92
CA MET A 1 25.16 3.85 -3.94
C MET A 1 23.77 4.24 -3.40
N ARG A 2 23.20 5.36 -3.86
CA ARG A 2 21.90 5.92 -3.42
C ARG A 2 20.79 5.74 -4.48
N MET A 3 20.91 4.72 -5.33
CA MET A 3 20.03 4.54 -6.50
C MET A 3 18.72 3.80 -6.20
N SER A 4 18.55 3.16 -5.04
CA SER A 4 17.36 2.33 -4.78
C SER A 4 16.12 3.14 -4.41
N THR A 5 16.24 4.18 -3.59
CA THR A 5 15.07 4.89 -3.02
C THR A 5 14.29 5.68 -4.07
N THR A 6 14.98 6.34 -5.01
CA THR A 6 14.33 7.13 -6.07
C THR A 6 13.58 6.26 -7.06
N VAL A 7 14.12 5.09 -7.42
CA VAL A 7 13.47 4.17 -8.36
C VAL A 7 12.15 3.63 -7.79
N PHE A 8 12.12 3.26 -6.51
CA PHE A 8 10.89 2.78 -5.89
C PHE A 8 9.84 3.89 -5.72
N ALA A 9 10.26 5.10 -5.36
CA ALA A 9 9.35 6.25 -5.30
C ALA A 9 8.72 6.57 -6.68
N ASP A 10 9.48 6.47 -7.76
CA ASP A 10 8.96 6.66 -9.12
C ASP A 10 8.01 5.53 -9.55
N ILE A 11 8.26 4.29 -9.14
CA ILE A 11 7.35 3.15 -9.39
C ILE A 11 6.04 3.34 -8.63
N ILE A 12 6.10 3.64 -7.33
CA ILE A 12 4.92 3.89 -6.50
C ILE A 12 4.10 5.03 -7.07
N SER A 13 4.74 6.15 -7.45
CA SER A 13 4.05 7.30 -8.01
C SER A 13 3.32 6.95 -9.30
N ARG A 14 3.94 6.17 -10.20
CA ARG A 14 3.30 5.69 -11.43
C ARG A 14 2.08 4.81 -11.15
N HIS A 15 2.14 3.89 -10.20
CA HIS A 15 0.97 3.10 -9.82
C HIS A 15 -0.13 3.97 -9.20
N LEU A 16 0.25 4.97 -8.39
CA LEU A 16 -0.70 5.90 -7.79
C LEU A 16 -1.43 6.79 -8.81
N ASP A 17 -0.84 7.01 -10.00
CA ASP A 17 -1.48 7.75 -11.09
C ASP A 17 -2.71 7.07 -11.68
N ALA A 18 -2.86 5.75 -11.50
CA ALA A 18 -4.07 5.03 -11.87
C ALA A 18 -5.26 5.34 -10.95
N PHE A 19 -5.03 5.81 -9.72
CA PHE A 19 -6.09 6.04 -8.74
C PHE A 19 -6.56 7.51 -8.76
N LYS A 20 -7.69 7.75 -9.43
CA LYS A 20 -8.25 9.11 -9.62
C LYS A 20 -8.72 9.80 -8.34
N PHE A 21 -8.96 9.03 -7.27
CA PHE A 21 -9.53 9.52 -6.01
C PHE A 21 -8.47 9.76 -4.93
N VAL A 22 -7.24 9.34 -5.17
CA VAL A 22 -6.16 9.43 -4.18
C VAL A 22 -5.55 10.82 -4.21
N THR A 23 -5.71 11.54 -3.11
CA THR A 23 -5.21 12.89 -2.88
C THR A 23 -3.68 12.92 -2.73
N ALA A 24 -3.08 14.11 -2.82
CA ALA A 24 -1.64 14.28 -2.61
C ALA A 24 -1.20 13.84 -1.20
N ASP A 25 -2.02 14.12 -0.18
CA ASP A 25 -1.73 13.73 1.20
C ASP A 25 -1.76 12.21 1.36
N GLU A 26 -2.74 11.54 0.76
CA GLU A 26 -2.83 10.09 0.76
C GLU A 26 -1.67 9.44 -0.01
N ARG A 27 -1.25 10.03 -1.13
CA ARG A 27 -0.03 9.57 -1.84
C ARG A 27 1.18 9.64 -0.93
N ALA A 28 1.34 10.71 -0.15
CA ALA A 28 2.43 10.83 0.82
C ALA A 28 2.35 9.77 1.91
N LEU A 29 1.14 9.41 2.37
CA LEU A 29 0.95 8.31 3.32
C LEU A 29 1.36 6.95 2.72
N VAL A 30 1.05 6.68 1.45
CA VAL A 30 1.47 5.44 0.77
C VAL A 30 2.99 5.36 0.65
N HIS A 31 3.65 6.45 0.27
CA HIS A 31 5.12 6.51 0.27
C HIS A 31 5.69 6.25 1.66
N ARG A 32 5.10 6.87 2.69
CA ARG A 32 5.54 6.69 4.07
C ARG A 32 5.36 5.25 4.57
N ALA A 33 4.25 4.61 4.22
CA ALA A 33 4.00 3.21 4.54
C ALA A 33 5.02 2.30 3.88
N PHE A 34 5.35 2.54 2.60
CA PHE A 34 6.39 1.78 1.90
C PHE A 34 7.77 1.97 2.55
N GLU A 35 8.16 3.20 2.90
CA GLU A 35 9.45 3.45 3.56
C GLU A 35 9.61 2.71 4.89
N LEU A 36 8.52 2.58 5.65
CA LEU A 36 8.52 1.95 6.97
C LEU A 36 8.21 0.46 6.95
N ALA A 37 7.68 -0.06 5.84
CA ALA A 37 7.32 -1.47 5.72
C ALA A 37 8.54 -2.38 5.94
N PRO A 38 8.34 -3.56 6.55
CA PRO A 38 9.39 -4.56 6.68
C PRO A 38 9.98 -4.92 5.30
N SER A 39 11.29 -5.15 5.24
CA SER A 39 11.93 -5.66 4.02
C SER A 39 11.69 -7.15 3.80
N GLU A 40 11.38 -7.88 4.87
CA GLU A 40 11.12 -9.33 4.88
C GLU A 40 9.88 -9.64 5.72
N PRO A 41 9.16 -10.74 5.42
CA PRO A 41 7.98 -11.13 6.17
C PRO A 41 8.29 -11.30 7.65
N LEU A 42 7.41 -10.79 8.51
CA LEU A 42 7.57 -10.94 9.94
C LEU A 42 7.23 -12.38 10.36
N PRO A 43 8.05 -13.02 11.20
CA PRO A 43 7.66 -14.28 11.83
C PRO A 43 6.49 -14.03 12.79
N ALA A 44 5.64 -15.05 12.99
CA ALA A 44 4.39 -14.92 13.72
C ALA A 44 4.59 -14.37 15.15
N GLU A 45 5.66 -14.76 15.82
CA GLU A 45 6.04 -14.30 17.15
C GLU A 45 6.45 -12.82 17.22
N ALA A 46 6.89 -12.23 16.10
CA ALA A 46 7.25 -10.80 16.03
C ALA A 46 6.04 -9.90 15.77
N PHE A 47 4.89 -10.48 15.42
CA PHE A 47 3.70 -9.71 15.05
C PHE A 47 3.17 -8.83 16.19
N ALA A 48 3.16 -9.34 17.42
CA ALA A 48 2.71 -8.57 18.58
C ALA A 48 3.58 -7.32 18.82
N ALA A 49 4.89 -7.43 18.58
CA ALA A 49 5.81 -6.29 18.69
C ALA A 49 5.61 -5.28 17.55
N TYR A 50 5.23 -5.75 16.36
CA TYR A 50 4.97 -4.90 15.20
C TYR A 50 3.78 -3.95 15.41
N LEU A 51 2.69 -4.38 16.07
CA LEU A 51 1.46 -3.59 16.21
C LEU A 51 1.63 -2.21 16.88
N GLY A 52 2.72 -2.00 17.64
CA GLY A 52 3.04 -0.70 18.27
C GLY A 52 4.06 0.15 17.50
N THR A 53 4.48 -0.27 16.32
CA THR A 53 5.54 0.39 15.54
C THR A 53 4.98 1.48 14.62
N ALA A 54 5.88 2.38 14.18
CA ALA A 54 5.55 3.35 13.12
C ALA A 54 5.13 2.67 11.81
N ALA A 55 5.65 1.47 11.50
CA ALA A 55 5.27 0.70 10.32
C ALA A 55 3.80 0.25 10.39
N ALA A 56 3.39 -0.31 11.54
CA ALA A 56 2.00 -0.68 11.78
C ALA A 56 1.05 0.51 11.69
N ALA A 57 1.41 1.64 12.30
CA ALA A 57 0.61 2.86 12.22
C ALA A 57 0.50 3.40 10.77
N ALA A 58 1.58 3.32 9.98
CA ALA A 58 1.59 3.75 8.60
C ALA A 58 0.75 2.84 7.69
N TRP A 59 0.79 1.52 7.90
CA TRP A 59 -0.09 0.58 7.20
C TRP A 59 -1.57 0.83 7.55
N GLU A 60 -1.89 0.96 8.83
CA GLU A 60 -3.27 1.21 9.28
C GLU A 60 -3.85 2.50 8.69
N ALA A 61 -3.02 3.52 8.48
CA ALA A 61 -3.43 4.78 7.86
C ALA A 61 -3.86 4.64 6.38
N ILE A 62 -3.38 3.63 5.66
CA ILE A 62 -3.63 3.47 4.21
C ILE A 62 -4.42 2.22 3.84
N ARG A 63 -4.53 1.21 4.72
CA ARG A 63 -5.11 -0.09 4.35
C ARG A 63 -6.55 0.00 3.82
N TYR A 64 -7.32 0.98 4.30
CA TYR A 64 -8.70 1.25 3.87
C TYR A 64 -8.82 2.37 2.84
N LEU A 65 -7.71 2.81 2.25
CA LEU A 65 -7.70 3.79 1.19
C LEU A 65 -8.53 3.26 -0.01
N PRO A 66 -9.59 3.97 -0.44
CA PRO A 66 -10.40 3.53 -1.55
C PRO A 66 -9.64 3.71 -2.87
N LEU A 67 -9.42 2.61 -3.58
CA LEU A 67 -8.69 2.58 -4.86
C LEU A 67 -9.64 2.74 -6.06
N SER A 68 -10.92 2.48 -5.87
CA SER A 68 -11.98 2.55 -6.89
C SER A 68 -13.18 3.36 -6.42
N GLU A 69 -14.05 3.75 -7.35
CA GLU A 69 -15.39 4.20 -6.99
C GLU A 69 -16.16 3.09 -6.25
N PRO A 70 -17.10 3.46 -5.36
CA PRO A 70 -18.04 2.51 -4.79
C PRO A 70 -18.87 1.86 -5.90
N ASN A 71 -18.95 0.53 -5.91
CA ASN A 71 -19.82 -0.19 -6.83
C ASN A 71 -21.31 0.02 -6.47
N ARG A 72 -22.23 -0.58 -7.24
CA ARG A 72 -23.70 -0.48 -7.00
C ARG A 72 -24.16 -0.92 -5.61
N ARG A 73 -23.34 -1.68 -4.89
CA ARG A 73 -23.59 -2.15 -3.52
C ARG A 73 -22.88 -1.30 -2.46
N GLY A 74 -22.16 -0.25 -2.87
CA GLY A 74 -21.41 0.65 -2.00
C GLY A 74 -20.02 0.16 -1.60
N TYR A 75 -19.53 -0.95 -2.16
CA TYR A 75 -18.20 -1.47 -1.85
C TYR A 75 -17.13 -0.81 -2.71
N THR A 76 -16.02 -0.43 -2.08
CA THR A 76 -14.79 0.08 -2.74
C THR A 76 -13.71 -0.98 -2.62
N LEU A 77 -12.86 -1.10 -3.64
CA LEU A 77 -11.66 -1.91 -3.54
C LEU A 77 -10.63 -1.18 -2.68
N THR A 78 -10.08 -1.86 -1.67
CA THR A 78 -9.07 -1.29 -0.75
C THR A 78 -7.71 -2.00 -0.86
N LEU A 79 -6.66 -1.38 -0.32
CA LEU A 79 -5.33 -2.00 -0.27
C LEU A 79 -5.32 -3.27 0.59
N ASP A 80 -6.09 -3.30 1.68
CA ASP A 80 -6.20 -4.45 2.58
C ASP A 80 -6.75 -5.69 1.86
N GLU A 81 -7.79 -5.52 1.04
CA GLU A 81 -8.41 -6.60 0.26
C GLU A 81 -7.44 -7.18 -0.77
N LEU A 82 -6.65 -6.32 -1.43
CA LEU A 82 -5.65 -6.76 -2.41
C LEU A 82 -4.40 -7.38 -1.78
N ALA A 83 -4.07 -6.96 -0.55
CA ALA A 83 -3.04 -7.58 0.28
C ALA A 83 -3.51 -8.94 0.86
N GLY A 84 -4.76 -9.35 0.63
CA GLY A 84 -5.30 -10.61 1.14
C GLY A 84 -5.57 -10.60 2.64
N GLY A 85 -5.76 -9.42 3.24
CA GLY A 85 -5.94 -9.24 4.68
C GLY A 85 -4.65 -9.34 5.49
N GLU A 86 -3.48 -9.19 4.86
CA GLU A 86 -2.19 -9.12 5.56
C GLU A 86 -2.09 -7.87 6.44
N CYS A 87 -1.78 -8.08 7.71
CA CYS A 87 -1.67 -6.99 8.69
C CYS A 87 -0.29 -6.31 8.70
N ALA A 88 0.71 -6.86 7.99
CA ALA A 88 2.09 -6.36 7.97
C ALA A 88 2.79 -6.61 6.62
N PRO A 89 2.28 -6.03 5.51
CA PRO A 89 2.87 -6.26 4.19
C PRO A 89 4.29 -5.72 4.13
N THR A 90 5.18 -6.47 3.48
CA THR A 90 6.54 -6.03 3.17
C THR A 90 6.55 -4.96 2.08
N GLN A 91 7.69 -4.29 1.92
CA GLN A 91 7.94 -3.39 0.79
C GLN A 91 7.62 -4.05 -0.56
N ARG A 92 8.05 -5.31 -0.74
CA ARG A 92 7.81 -6.04 -1.98
C ARG A 92 6.32 -6.32 -2.19
N GLU A 93 5.63 -6.76 -1.15
CA GLU A 93 4.18 -7.03 -1.22
C GLU A 93 3.40 -5.76 -1.51
N LEU A 94 3.74 -4.63 -0.88
CA LEU A 94 3.13 -3.33 -1.18
C LEU A 94 3.28 -2.94 -2.66
N LEU A 95 4.45 -3.14 -3.26
CA LEU A 95 4.63 -2.86 -4.70
C LEU A 95 3.77 -3.76 -5.58
N VAL A 96 3.66 -5.05 -5.23
CA VAL A 96 2.82 -6.00 -5.97
C VAL A 96 1.35 -5.63 -5.84
N VAL A 97 0.90 -5.26 -4.64
CA VAL A 97 -0.48 -4.82 -4.36
C VAL A 97 -0.81 -3.55 -5.15
N LEU A 98 0.06 -2.54 -5.10
CA LEU A 98 -0.11 -1.28 -5.85
C LEU A 98 -0.13 -1.52 -7.36
N GLY A 99 0.75 -2.39 -7.87
CA GLY A 99 0.77 -2.76 -9.29
C GLY A 99 -0.52 -3.46 -9.72
N ARG A 100 -0.99 -4.47 -8.97
CA ARG A 100 -2.26 -5.15 -9.24
C ARG A 100 -3.44 -4.19 -9.19
N ALA A 101 -3.46 -3.29 -8.21
CA ALA A 101 -4.49 -2.28 -8.09
C ALA A 101 -4.53 -1.37 -9.33
N ALA A 102 -3.36 -0.90 -9.78
CA ALA A 102 -3.23 -0.07 -10.97
C ALA A 102 -3.71 -0.80 -12.23
N ASP A 103 -3.28 -2.05 -12.44
CA ASP A 103 -3.69 -2.88 -13.58
C ASP A 103 -5.23 -3.08 -13.62
N ILE A 104 -5.85 -3.29 -12.45
CA ILE A 104 -7.32 -3.40 -12.36
C ILE A 104 -7.98 -2.07 -12.73
N MET A 105 -7.44 -0.93 -12.29
CA MET A 105 -8.02 0.39 -12.60
C MET A 105 -7.84 0.79 -14.07
N GLU A 106 -6.77 0.36 -14.72
CA GLU A 106 -6.54 0.61 -16.15
C GLU A 106 -7.33 -0.35 -17.06
N GLY A 107 -7.67 -1.54 -16.56
CA GLY A 107 -8.45 -2.56 -17.28
C GLY A 107 -9.98 -2.40 -17.18
N ILE A 108 -10.48 -1.46 -16.37
CA ILE A 108 -11.91 -1.13 -16.19
C ILE A 108 -12.26 0.11 -17.01
#